data_AF-A0A536A466-F1
#
_entry.id   AF-A0A536A466-F1
#
_cell.length_a   1.000
_cell.length_b   1.000
_cell.length_c   1.000
_cell.angle_alpha   90.00
_cell.angle_beta   90.00
_cell.angle_gamma   90.00
#
_symmetry.space_group_name_H-M   'P 1'
#
loop_
_entity.id
_entity.type
_entity.pdbx_description
1 polymer ?
#
loop_
_entity_poly.entity_id
_entity_poly.type
_entity_poly.pdbx_seq_one_letter_code
_entity_poly.pdbx_strand_id
1 'polypeptide(L)'
;MDLRLLPQQQLKVTPKQIAANYILQLSSLELQDVINQELQENPALDLEEVQACPLCGQPLAGRVCLNCFGTGKGPYKGSDDLETEPLEGTSLMQRDEEEDELDPIVRAEAEQTLAEYLSWNTRVLLPKRLHPVAEYIIGNLNDSGYLEMALEDVAKTMKVSLADATEVLTTIQGIEPWGIGARDTRECLLIQIDHLSEIGEEVPAHVRAIVADHLRELGEHKFGDIAQAL
;
A
#
# COMPACT_ATOMS: atom_id res chain seq x y z
N MET A 1 -18.41 -52.43 -33.86
CA MET A 1 -17.23 -51.54 -33.75
C MET A 1 -17.73 -50.23 -33.18
N ASP A 2 -17.65 -50.07 -31.87
CA ASP A 2 -18.16 -48.90 -31.14
C ASP A 2 -17.21 -47.69 -31.32
N LEU A 3 -17.69 -46.66 -32.00
CA LEU A 3 -17.04 -45.35 -32.08
C LEU A 3 -17.33 -44.58 -30.78
N ARG A 4 -16.39 -44.64 -29.83
CA ARG A 4 -16.38 -43.74 -28.66
C ARG A 4 -15.90 -42.36 -29.10
N LEU A 5 -16.85 -41.45 -29.35
CA LEU A 5 -16.58 -40.02 -29.48
C LEU A 5 -16.22 -39.47 -28.09
N LEU A 6 -14.94 -39.19 -27.86
CA LEU A 6 -14.50 -38.44 -26.69
C LEU A 6 -14.67 -36.94 -26.99
N PRO A 7 -15.38 -36.18 -26.15
CA PRO A 7 -15.52 -34.74 -26.35
C PRO A 7 -14.14 -34.07 -26.18
N GLN A 8 -13.63 -33.48 -27.25
CA GLN A 8 -12.46 -32.59 -27.19
C GLN A 8 -12.92 -31.17 -26.87
N GLN A 9 -12.66 -30.70 -25.65
CA GLN A 9 -12.79 -29.29 -25.32
C GLN A 9 -11.65 -28.52 -25.99
N GLN A 10 -11.98 -27.64 -26.94
CA GLN A 10 -11.05 -26.63 -27.44
C GLN A 10 -11.43 -25.29 -26.80
N LEU A 11 -10.49 -24.69 -26.06
CA LEU A 11 -10.62 -23.33 -25.54
C LEU A 11 -10.68 -22.37 -26.73
N LYS A 12 -11.87 -21.83 -27.02
CA LYS A 12 -12.04 -20.76 -28.01
C LYS A 12 -11.83 -19.43 -27.29
N VAL A 13 -10.78 -18.70 -27.68
CA VAL A 13 -10.53 -17.34 -27.20
C VAL A 13 -11.67 -16.43 -27.66
N THR A 14 -12.25 -15.66 -26.74
CA THR A 14 -13.34 -14.74 -27.08
C THR A 14 -12.78 -13.43 -27.65
N PRO A 15 -13.51 -12.73 -28.53
CA PRO A 15 -13.08 -11.42 -29.04
C PRO A 15 -12.75 -10.41 -27.92
N LYS A 16 -13.51 -10.45 -26.80
CA LYS A 16 -13.23 -9.64 -25.60
C LYS A 16 -11.84 -9.95 -25.00
N GLN A 17 -11.45 -11.21 -24.92
CA GLN A 17 -10.14 -11.61 -24.39
C GLN A 17 -8.99 -11.17 -25.30
N ILE A 18 -9.18 -11.18 -26.63
CA ILE A 18 -8.18 -10.70 -27.60
C ILE A 18 -7.98 -9.18 -27.44
N ALA A 19 -9.08 -8.43 -27.35
CA ALA A 19 -9.02 -6.98 -27.16
C ALA A 19 -8.35 -6.59 -25.83
N ALA A 20 -8.68 -7.29 -24.73
CA ALA A 20 -8.04 -7.06 -23.44
C ALA A 20 -6.53 -7.36 -23.49
N ASN A 21 -6.13 -8.46 -24.12
CA ASN A 21 -4.71 -8.81 -24.27
C ASN A 21 -3.95 -7.77 -25.10
N TYR A 22 -4.57 -7.24 -26.15
CA TYR A 22 -4.01 -6.16 -26.96
C TYR A 22 -3.82 -4.88 -26.14
N ILE A 23 -4.84 -4.44 -25.39
CA ILE A 23 -4.76 -3.23 -24.55
C ILE A 23 -3.69 -3.37 -23.46
N LEU A 24 -3.61 -4.55 -22.81
CA LEU A 24 -2.63 -4.82 -21.76
C LEU A 24 -1.18 -4.90 -22.27
N GLN A 25 -0.97 -5.06 -23.57
CA GLN A 25 0.36 -5.08 -24.19
C GLN A 25 0.85 -3.71 -24.64
N LEU A 26 -0.01 -2.70 -24.69
CA LEU A 26 0.36 -1.34 -25.10
C LEU A 26 1.11 -0.61 -23.97
N SER A 27 2.10 0.19 -24.35
CA SER A 27 2.69 1.16 -23.44
C SER A 27 1.70 2.30 -23.14
N SER A 28 1.91 3.03 -22.04
CA SER A 28 1.03 4.13 -21.64
C SER A 28 0.84 5.19 -22.73
N LEU A 29 1.88 5.44 -23.54
CA LEU A 29 1.84 6.44 -24.59
C LEU A 29 1.05 5.95 -25.81
N GLU A 30 1.24 4.68 -26.19
CA GLU A 30 0.47 4.04 -27.27
C GLU A 30 -1.01 3.93 -26.91
N LEU A 31 -1.33 3.64 -25.64
CA LEU A 31 -2.70 3.58 -25.16
C LEU A 31 -3.39 4.95 -25.26
N GLN A 32 -2.69 6.03 -24.88
CA GLN A 32 -3.21 7.40 -25.03
C GLN A 32 -3.45 7.77 -26.48
N ASP A 33 -2.54 7.41 -27.39
CA ASP A 33 -2.70 7.66 -28.82
C ASP A 33 -3.91 6.91 -29.40
N VAL A 34 -4.10 5.65 -29.01
CA VAL A 34 -5.27 4.85 -29.41
C VAL A 34 -6.57 5.48 -28.89
N ILE A 35 -6.62 5.89 -27.62
CA ILE A 35 -7.80 6.57 -27.05
C ILE A 35 -8.11 7.86 -27.81
N ASN A 36 -7.09 8.67 -28.10
CA ASN A 36 -7.25 9.92 -28.84
C ASN A 36 -7.73 9.69 -30.28
N GLN A 37 -7.25 8.64 -30.93
CA GLN A 37 -7.68 8.27 -32.27
C GLN A 37 -9.16 7.83 -32.27
N GLU A 38 -9.57 6.97 -31.34
CA GLU A 38 -10.96 6.51 -31.24
C GLU A 38 -11.93 7.66 -30.93
N LEU A 39 -11.51 8.64 -30.12
CA LEU A 39 -12.29 9.87 -29.86
C LEU A 39 -12.46 10.74 -31.13
N GLN A 40 -11.48 10.75 -32.04
CA GLN A 40 -11.57 11.48 -33.30
C GLN A 40 -12.45 10.76 -34.33
N GLU A 41 -12.36 9.43 -34.38
CA GLU A 41 -13.08 8.61 -35.35
C GLU A 41 -14.57 8.43 -34.97
N ASN A 42 -14.89 8.43 -33.68
CA ASN A 42 -16.26 8.27 -33.19
C ASN A 42 -16.78 9.54 -32.50
N PRO A 43 -17.48 10.43 -33.24
CA PRO A 43 -17.98 11.70 -32.71
C PRO A 43 -19.11 11.55 -31.68
N ALA A 44 -19.54 10.33 -31.35
CA ALA A 44 -20.45 10.05 -30.25
C ALA A 44 -19.75 9.77 -28.92
N LEU A 45 -18.41 9.66 -28.90
CA LEU A 45 -17.62 9.48 -27.69
C LEU A 45 -17.20 10.85 -27.13
N ASP A 46 -17.47 11.06 -25.84
CA ASP A 46 -17.01 12.22 -25.08
C ASP A 46 -16.03 11.77 -23.98
N LEU A 47 -14.99 12.55 -23.75
CA LEU A 47 -14.04 12.30 -22.66
C LEU A 47 -14.65 12.78 -21.34
N GLU A 48 -15.18 11.86 -20.55
CA GLU A 48 -15.58 12.14 -19.17
C GLU A 48 -14.39 11.94 -18.23
N GLU A 49 -13.92 13.01 -17.57
CA GLU A 49 -12.94 12.92 -16.49
C GLU A 49 -13.62 12.37 -15.22
N VAL A 50 -13.82 11.05 -15.20
CA VAL A 50 -14.43 10.40 -14.04
C VAL A 50 -13.36 10.22 -12.97
N GLN A 51 -13.54 10.89 -11.82
CA GLN A 51 -12.66 10.71 -10.68
C GLN A 51 -12.77 9.26 -10.18
N ALA A 52 -11.73 8.46 -10.40
CA ALA A 52 -11.68 7.08 -9.95
C ALA A 52 -11.32 7.00 -8.47
N CYS A 53 -11.88 6.01 -7.78
CA CYS A 53 -11.54 5.70 -6.40
C CYS A 53 -10.10 5.17 -6.36
N PRO A 54 -9.22 5.72 -5.49
CA PRO A 54 -7.84 5.25 -5.39
C PRO A 54 -7.71 3.83 -4.84
N LEU A 55 -8.75 3.29 -4.19
CA LEU A 55 -8.72 1.96 -3.58
C LEU A 55 -9.15 0.83 -4.53
N CYS A 56 -10.16 1.06 -5.39
CA CYS A 56 -10.73 0.00 -6.22
C CYS A 56 -10.89 0.37 -7.70
N GLY A 57 -10.42 1.55 -8.11
CA GLY A 57 -10.47 2.02 -9.49
C GLY A 57 -11.88 2.38 -10.01
N GLN A 58 -12.94 2.16 -9.22
CA GLN A 58 -14.32 2.45 -9.63
C GLN A 58 -14.64 3.95 -9.59
N PRO A 59 -15.55 4.43 -10.45
CA PRO A 59 -15.92 5.85 -10.51
C PRO A 59 -16.52 6.33 -9.18
N LEU A 60 -16.08 7.50 -8.71
CA LEU A 60 -16.60 8.13 -7.50
C LEU A 60 -17.96 8.79 -7.78
N ALA A 61 -18.92 8.54 -6.91
CA ALA A 61 -20.12 9.37 -6.83
C ALA A 61 -19.77 10.62 -6.01
N GLY A 62 -19.21 11.64 -6.68
CA GLY A 62 -18.68 12.83 -6.02
C GLY A 62 -17.34 12.54 -5.32
N ARG A 63 -17.31 12.55 -3.98
CA ARG A 63 -16.10 12.24 -3.17
C ARG A 63 -16.13 10.86 -2.51
N VAL A 64 -17.20 10.09 -2.71
CA VAL A 64 -17.44 8.83 -1.97
C VAL A 64 -17.52 7.67 -2.96
N CYS A 65 -16.82 6.58 -2.67
CA CYS A 65 -16.91 5.34 -3.43
C CYS A 65 -18.00 4.44 -2.84
N LEU A 66 -19.13 4.29 -3.53
CA LEU A 66 -20.26 3.46 -3.07
C LEU A 66 -19.90 1.98 -2.89
N ASN A 67 -18.93 1.50 -3.68
CA ASN A 67 -18.45 0.13 -3.56
C ASN A 67 -17.60 -0.07 -2.30
N CYS A 68 -16.64 0.83 -2.04
CA CYS A 68 -15.79 0.74 -0.85
C CYS A 68 -16.52 1.11 0.45
N PHE A 69 -17.53 1.98 0.37
CA PHE A 69 -18.26 2.47 1.54
C PHE A 69 -19.36 1.51 2.00
N GLY A 70 -19.91 0.66 1.12
CA GLY A 70 -21.04 -0.23 1.42
C GLY A 70 -20.76 -1.73 1.47
N THR A 71 -19.69 -2.23 0.83
CA THR A 71 -19.49 -3.70 0.70
C THR A 71 -18.68 -4.35 1.82
N GLY A 72 -18.24 -3.60 2.84
CA GLY A 72 -17.34 -4.19 3.84
C GLY A 72 -16.04 -4.73 3.24
N LYS A 73 -15.62 -4.25 2.06
CA LYS A 73 -14.31 -4.49 1.45
C LYS A 73 -13.21 -3.55 1.98
N GLY A 74 -13.47 -2.84 3.07
CA GLY A 74 -12.40 -2.52 4.01
C GLY A 74 -12.10 -3.75 4.88
N PRO A 75 -10.97 -3.84 5.59
CA PRO A 75 -10.62 -5.00 6.42
C PRO A 75 -11.53 -5.19 7.65
N TYR A 76 -12.62 -4.43 7.75
CA TYR A 76 -13.55 -4.44 8.86
C TYR A 76 -14.84 -5.17 8.45
N LYS A 77 -14.90 -6.47 8.75
CA LYS A 77 -16.19 -7.11 9.04
C LYS A 77 -16.69 -6.46 10.33
N GLY A 78 -17.50 -5.42 10.19
CA GLY A 78 -18.28 -4.88 11.30
C GLY A 78 -19.10 -6.01 11.91
N SER A 79 -18.99 -6.16 13.21
CA SER A 79 -19.79 -7.05 14.04
C SER A 79 -21.28 -6.89 13.75
N ASP A 80 -21.95 -8.04 13.76
CA ASP A 80 -23.35 -8.32 13.49
C ASP A 80 -24.32 -7.73 14.52
N ASP A 81 -24.24 -6.42 14.80
CA ASP A 81 -25.05 -5.75 15.84
C ASP A 81 -25.66 -4.40 15.36
N LEU A 82 -26.25 -4.39 14.17
CA LEU A 82 -27.24 -3.38 13.85
C LEU A 82 -28.38 -4.01 13.07
N GLU A 83 -29.43 -4.39 13.80
CA GLU A 83 -30.77 -4.66 13.25
C GLU A 83 -31.26 -3.41 12.53
N THR A 84 -30.83 -3.25 11.28
CA THR A 84 -31.38 -2.26 10.38
C THR A 84 -32.57 -2.93 9.73
N GLU A 85 -33.76 -2.71 10.31
CA GLU A 85 -35.03 -3.09 9.68
C GLU A 85 -34.99 -2.62 8.21
N PRO A 86 -35.10 -3.53 7.22
CA PRO A 86 -35.06 -3.15 5.83
C PRO A 86 -36.25 -2.22 5.57
N LEU A 87 -35.98 -0.97 5.21
CA LEU A 87 -37.04 -0.11 4.67
C LEU A 87 -37.51 -0.74 3.35
N GLU A 88 -38.72 -1.31 3.39
CA GLU A 88 -39.46 -1.71 2.20
C GLU A 88 -39.56 -0.52 1.25
N GLY A 89 -38.94 -0.61 0.08
CA GLY A 89 -39.17 0.33 -1.01
C GLY A 89 -37.93 0.98 -1.64
N THR A 90 -36.70 0.67 -1.21
CA THR A 90 -35.51 1.03 -2.01
C THR A 90 -35.24 -0.02 -3.07
N SER A 91 -36.13 -0.05 -4.07
CA SER A 91 -35.89 -0.71 -5.35
C SER A 91 -34.82 0.09 -6.09
N LEU A 92 -33.56 -0.15 -5.78
CA LEU A 92 -32.42 0.27 -6.59
C LEU A 92 -31.69 -0.98 -7.05
N MET A 93 -32.22 -1.53 -8.13
CA MET A 93 -31.56 -2.39 -9.12
C MET A 93 -30.65 -3.49 -8.55
N GLN A 94 -31.20 -4.70 -8.51
CA GLN A 94 -30.43 -5.90 -8.82
C GLN A 94 -29.78 -5.67 -10.18
N ARG A 95 -28.54 -5.17 -10.16
CA ARG A 95 -27.63 -5.32 -11.28
C ARG A 95 -27.27 -6.80 -11.30
N ASP A 96 -27.52 -7.44 -12.43
CA ASP A 96 -27.15 -8.84 -12.69
C ASP A 96 -25.71 -9.09 -12.19
N GLU A 97 -25.57 -9.92 -11.15
CA GLU A 97 -24.29 -10.28 -10.53
C GLU A 97 -23.42 -11.20 -11.44
N GLU A 98 -23.79 -11.40 -12.71
CA GLU A 98 -23.14 -12.35 -13.62
C GLU A 98 -22.23 -11.71 -14.69
N GLU A 99 -22.02 -10.37 -14.69
CA GLU A 99 -21.11 -9.71 -15.68
C GLU A 99 -19.85 -9.03 -15.09
N ASP A 100 -19.71 -8.92 -13.77
CA ASP A 100 -18.49 -8.34 -13.14
C ASP A 100 -17.42 -9.40 -12.80
N GLU A 101 -17.64 -10.68 -13.14
CA GLU A 101 -16.68 -11.75 -12.93
C GLU A 101 -15.72 -11.87 -14.12
N LEU A 102 -14.52 -11.32 -13.94
CA LEU A 102 -13.36 -11.25 -14.87
C LEU A 102 -13.35 -10.06 -15.84
N ASP A 103 -13.26 -8.84 -15.32
CA ASP A 103 -12.57 -7.77 -16.03
C ASP A 103 -11.06 -7.80 -15.67
N PRO A 104 -10.16 -8.20 -16.57
CA PRO A 104 -8.71 -8.25 -16.32
C PRO A 104 -8.12 -6.88 -15.96
N ILE A 105 -8.77 -5.79 -16.37
CA ILE A 105 -8.32 -4.41 -16.12
C ILE A 105 -8.59 -4.00 -14.66
N VAL A 106 -9.69 -4.47 -14.06
CA VAL A 106 -10.03 -4.21 -12.65
C VAL A 106 -9.09 -4.96 -11.70
N ARG A 107 -8.40 -6.00 -12.17
CA ARG A 107 -7.35 -6.72 -11.42
C ARG A 107 -5.98 -6.05 -11.47
N ALA A 108 -5.82 -4.93 -12.17
CA ALA A 108 -4.65 -4.08 -11.99
C ALA A 108 -4.77 -3.38 -10.63
N GLU A 109 -4.49 -4.12 -9.55
CA GLU A 109 -4.33 -3.56 -8.21
C GLU A 109 -3.28 -2.44 -8.30
N ALA A 110 -3.68 -1.20 -7.99
CA ALA A 110 -2.70 -0.15 -7.75
C ALA A 110 -1.84 -0.63 -6.58
N GLU A 111 -0.54 -0.79 -6.80
CA GLU A 111 0.39 -1.19 -5.74
C GLU A 111 0.24 -0.21 -4.58
N GLN A 112 -0.11 -0.73 -3.39
CA GLN A 112 -0.28 0.08 -2.19
C GLN A 112 1.01 0.86 -1.95
N THR A 113 0.90 2.19 -1.80
CA THR A 113 2.09 3.01 -1.52
C THR A 113 2.62 2.73 -0.12
N LEU A 114 3.92 2.96 0.10
CA LEU A 114 4.52 2.81 1.44
C LEU A 114 3.79 3.65 2.49
N ALA A 115 3.41 4.89 2.14
CA ALA A 115 2.67 5.77 3.04
C ALA A 115 1.30 5.19 3.42
N GLU A 116 0.58 4.59 2.49
CA GLU A 116 -0.70 3.91 2.75
C GLU A 116 -0.51 2.66 3.61
N TYR A 117 0.55 1.89 3.35
CA TYR A 117 0.89 0.70 4.13
C TYR A 117 1.22 1.05 5.59
N LEU A 118 2.06 2.07 5.81
CA LEU A 118 2.41 2.54 7.16
C LEU A 118 1.19 3.15 7.87
N SER A 119 0.37 3.92 7.15
CA SER A 119 -0.86 4.51 7.70
C SER A 119 -1.85 3.43 8.13
N TRP A 120 -1.93 2.33 7.39
CA TRP A 120 -2.78 1.20 7.75
C TRP A 120 -2.28 0.50 9.01
N ASN A 121 -0.99 0.14 9.06
CA ASN A 121 -0.40 -0.54 10.21
C ASN A 121 -0.43 0.29 11.49
N THR A 122 -0.12 1.59 11.39
CA THR A 122 -0.17 2.50 12.56
C THR A 122 -1.58 2.64 13.12
N ARG A 123 -2.64 2.58 12.30
CA ARG A 123 -4.02 2.59 12.80
C ARG A 123 -4.38 1.35 13.61
N VAL A 124 -3.77 0.21 13.29
CA VAL A 124 -3.97 -1.07 13.99
C VAL A 124 -3.19 -1.09 15.31
N LEU A 125 -1.96 -0.58 15.31
CA LEU A 125 -1.06 -0.65 16.47
C LEU A 125 -1.28 0.47 17.49
N LEU A 126 -1.74 1.66 17.07
CA LEU A 126 -1.85 2.84 17.92
C LEU A 126 -3.30 3.17 18.31
N PRO A 127 -3.53 3.79 19.48
CA PRO A 127 -4.84 4.32 19.84
C PRO A 127 -5.26 5.47 18.92
N LYS A 128 -6.57 5.62 18.69
CA LYS A 128 -7.16 6.65 17.80
C LYS A 128 -6.65 8.08 18.03
N ARG A 129 -6.29 8.41 19.28
CA ARG A 129 -5.74 9.73 19.65
C ARG A 129 -4.41 10.05 18.97
N LEU A 130 -3.62 9.02 18.64
CA LEU A 130 -2.25 9.14 18.10
C LEU A 130 -2.21 8.99 16.57
N HIS A 131 -3.32 8.59 15.92
CA HIS A 131 -3.39 8.44 14.46
C HIS A 131 -2.98 9.72 13.71
N PRO A 132 -3.41 10.93 14.10
CA PRO A 132 -2.98 12.15 13.41
C PRO A 132 -1.47 12.40 13.54
N VAL A 133 -0.85 11.99 14.64
CA VAL A 133 0.61 12.13 14.86
C VAL A 133 1.36 11.16 13.95
N ALA A 134 0.85 9.93 13.80
CA ALA A 134 1.43 8.94 12.91
C ALA A 134 1.36 9.38 11.44
N GLU A 135 0.20 9.87 11.00
CA GLU A 135 0.02 10.42 9.65
C GLU A 135 0.96 11.60 9.40
N TYR A 136 1.13 12.47 10.40
CA TYR A 136 2.06 13.60 10.29
C TYR A 136 3.52 13.13 10.15
N ILE A 137 3.97 12.17 10.96
CA ILE A 137 5.33 11.63 10.86
C ILE A 137 5.55 10.96 9.50
N ILE A 138 4.63 10.09 9.07
CA ILE A 138 4.71 9.38 7.78
C ILE A 138 4.77 10.38 6.61
N GLY A 139 3.96 11.45 6.67
CA GLY A 139 3.96 12.50 5.64
C GLY A 139 5.21 13.39 5.62
N ASN A 140 6.07 13.32 6.64
CA ASN A 140 7.34 14.05 6.71
C ASN A 140 8.57 13.14 6.52
N LEU A 141 8.38 11.87 6.15
CA LEU A 141 9.48 11.01 5.73
C LEU A 141 10.01 11.48 4.37
N ASN A 142 11.33 11.46 4.21
CA ASN A 142 11.95 11.74 2.92
C ASN A 142 11.81 10.54 1.95
N ASP A 143 12.26 10.70 0.70
CA ASP A 143 12.20 9.65 -0.34
C ASP A 143 12.96 8.36 0.06
N SER A 144 13.89 8.46 1.01
CA SER A 144 14.66 7.32 1.56
C SER A 144 14.03 6.73 2.82
N GLY A 145 12.90 7.26 3.30
CA GLY A 145 12.19 6.78 4.48
C GLY A 145 12.77 7.25 5.82
N TYR A 146 13.64 8.26 5.84
CA TYR A 146 14.19 8.84 7.08
C TYR A 146 13.36 10.04 7.56
N LEU A 147 13.34 10.23 8.88
CA LEU A 147 12.73 11.39 9.51
C LEU A 147 13.78 12.47 9.80
N GLU A 148 13.83 13.50 8.96
CA GLU A 148 14.81 14.60 9.10
C GLU A 148 14.41 15.65 10.15
N MET A 149 13.14 15.68 10.53
CA MET A 149 12.62 16.66 11.48
C MET A 149 12.83 16.23 12.94
N ALA A 150 13.05 17.21 13.81
CA ALA A 150 13.17 16.98 15.24
C ALA A 150 11.81 16.55 15.84
N LEU A 151 11.84 15.55 16.72
CA LEU A 151 10.63 15.02 17.35
C LEU A 151 9.93 16.05 18.25
N GLU A 152 10.69 17.01 18.78
CA GLU A 152 10.18 18.15 19.53
C GLU A 152 9.29 19.04 18.66
N ASP A 153 9.59 19.18 17.38
CA ASP A 153 8.81 20.01 16.47
C ASP A 153 7.55 19.29 16.00
N VAL A 154 7.59 17.96 15.87
CA VAL A 154 6.40 17.11 15.73
C VAL A 154 5.47 17.30 16.93
N ALA A 155 6.00 17.19 18.15
CA ALA A 155 5.23 17.32 19.38
C ALA A 155 4.57 18.70 19.52
N LYS A 156 5.30 19.78 19.21
CA LYS A 156 4.76 21.16 19.21
C LYS A 156 3.66 21.35 18.17
N THR A 157 3.86 20.86 16.96
CA THR A 157 2.92 21.05 15.84
C THR A 157 1.61 20.30 16.11
N MET A 158 1.72 19.06 16.58
CA MET A 158 0.57 18.21 16.88
C MET A 158 -0.05 18.48 18.26
N LYS A 159 0.57 19.34 19.08
CA LYS A 159 0.17 19.67 20.46
C LYS A 159 0.03 18.42 21.35
N VAL A 160 0.96 17.49 21.20
CA VAL A 160 1.03 16.24 21.99
C VAL A 160 2.25 16.26 22.91
N SER A 161 2.29 15.35 23.87
CA SER A 161 3.49 15.20 24.71
C SER A 161 4.65 14.62 23.89
N LEU A 162 5.89 14.93 24.28
CA LEU A 162 7.06 14.32 23.63
C LEU A 162 7.03 12.78 23.78
N ALA A 163 6.51 12.28 24.90
CA ALA A 163 6.37 10.84 25.13
C ALA A 163 5.41 10.19 24.11
N ASP A 164 4.27 10.82 23.82
CA ASP A 164 3.34 10.33 22.80
C ASP A 164 3.98 10.33 21.40
N ALA A 165 4.73 11.39 21.06
CA ALA A 165 5.44 11.44 19.77
C ALA A 165 6.51 10.35 19.65
N THR A 166 7.25 10.07 20.73
CA THR A 166 8.24 8.99 20.79
C THR A 166 7.59 7.61 20.66
N GLU A 167 6.46 7.39 21.32
CA GLU A 167 5.70 6.13 21.22
C GLU A 167 5.26 5.87 19.77
N VAL A 168 4.76 6.90 19.09
CA VAL A 168 4.34 6.80 17.69
C VAL A 168 5.54 6.50 16.79
N LEU A 169 6.66 7.24 16.95
CA LEU A 169 7.84 7.03 16.14
C LEU A 169 8.42 5.62 16.32
N THR A 170 8.52 5.15 17.56
CA THR A 170 9.02 3.80 17.87
C THR A 170 8.12 2.73 17.25
N THR A 171 6.80 2.97 17.26
CA THR A 171 5.83 2.08 16.61
C THR A 171 6.03 2.04 15.10
N ILE A 172 6.25 3.21 14.47
CA ILE A 172 6.52 3.30 13.02
C ILE A 172 7.82 2.56 12.65
N GLN A 173 8.87 2.73 13.46
CA GLN A 173 10.17 2.07 13.26
C GLN A 173 10.13 0.55 13.38
N GLY A 174 9.12 0.01 14.08
CA GLY A 174 8.86 -1.42 14.24
C GLY A 174 7.91 -2.02 13.21
N ILE A 175 7.47 -1.26 12.19
CA ILE A 175 6.68 -1.79 11.08
C ILE A 175 7.64 -2.22 9.96
N GLU A 176 7.35 -3.34 9.30
CA GLU A 176 8.11 -3.76 8.11
C GLU A 176 7.84 -2.78 6.95
N PRO A 177 8.85 -2.18 6.29
CA PRO A 177 10.30 -2.36 6.49
C PRO A 177 10.90 -1.76 7.78
N TRP A 178 11.63 -2.59 8.53
CA TRP A 178 12.28 -2.23 9.80
C TRP A 178 13.31 -1.10 9.64
N GLY A 179 13.20 -0.09 10.50
CA GLY A 179 14.08 1.08 10.48
C GLY A 179 13.56 2.27 9.67
N ILE A 180 12.36 2.18 9.09
CA ILE A 180 11.67 3.34 8.52
C ILE A 180 11.36 4.36 9.63
N GLY A 181 11.61 5.64 9.35
CA GLY A 181 11.51 6.71 10.35
C GLY A 181 12.73 6.83 11.25
N ALA A 182 13.84 6.15 10.94
CA ALA A 182 15.13 6.47 11.55
C ALA A 182 15.57 7.89 11.18
N ARG A 183 16.38 8.53 12.04
CA ARG A 183 16.96 9.87 11.78
C ARG A 183 18.23 9.79 10.93
N ASP A 184 18.91 8.66 10.99
CA ASP A 184 20.10 8.39 10.19
C ASP A 184 20.28 6.89 9.89
N THR A 185 21.24 6.58 9.02
CA THR A 185 21.57 5.20 8.63
C THR A 185 22.06 4.35 9.81
N ARG A 186 22.72 4.96 10.80
CA ARG A 186 23.20 4.23 11.99
C ARG A 186 22.01 3.75 12.81
N GLU A 187 21.07 4.62 13.10
CA GLU A 187 19.83 4.30 13.82
C GLU A 187 19.02 3.24 13.06
N CYS A 188 18.87 3.38 11.74
CA CYS A 188 18.18 2.40 10.91
C CYS A 188 18.80 0.99 11.04
N LEU A 189 20.13 0.89 10.91
CA LEU A 189 20.83 -0.39 11.06
C LEU A 189 20.74 -0.96 12.48
N LEU A 190 20.79 -0.11 13.51
CA LEU A 190 20.64 -0.56 14.90
C LEU A 190 19.24 -1.13 15.16
N ILE A 191 18.19 -0.50 14.64
CA ILE A 191 16.81 -1.01 14.71
C ILE A 191 16.70 -2.38 14.03
N GLN A 192 17.30 -2.53 12.85
CA GLN A 192 17.30 -3.80 12.13
C GLN A 192 18.05 -4.91 12.88
N ILE A 193 19.21 -4.59 13.48
CA ILE A 193 19.99 -5.53 14.28
C ILE A 193 19.22 -5.95 15.55
N ASP A 194 18.56 -5.02 16.21
CA ASP A 194 17.73 -5.30 17.37
C ASP A 194 16.58 -6.24 16.99
N HIS A 195 15.89 -5.95 15.88
CA HIS A 195 14.84 -6.82 15.36
C HIS A 195 15.34 -8.25 15.05
N LEU A 196 16.48 -8.39 14.35
CA LEU A 196 17.07 -9.70 14.06
C LEU A 196 17.39 -10.49 15.34
N SER A 197 17.87 -9.79 16.36
CA SER A 197 18.16 -10.39 17.67
C SER A 197 16.88 -10.85 18.37
N GLU A 198 15.78 -10.11 18.24
CA GLU A 198 14.48 -10.44 18.83
C GLU A 198 13.83 -11.67 18.18
N ILE A 199 13.95 -11.83 16.86
CA ILE A 199 13.41 -13.00 16.14
C ILE A 199 14.29 -14.24 16.24
N GLY A 200 15.44 -14.13 16.92
CA GLY A 200 16.35 -15.25 17.18
C GLY A 200 17.27 -15.60 16.01
N GLU A 201 17.47 -14.67 15.07
CA GLU A 201 18.47 -14.81 14.01
C GLU A 201 19.89 -14.65 14.58
N GLU A 202 20.86 -15.31 13.94
CA GLU A 202 22.24 -15.28 14.40
C GLU A 202 22.88 -13.92 14.08
N VAL A 203 22.93 -13.04 15.07
CA VAL A 203 23.65 -11.76 15.00
C VAL A 203 25.04 -11.92 15.64
N PRO A 204 26.14 -11.72 14.89
CA PRO A 204 27.47 -11.79 15.47
C PRO A 204 27.69 -10.73 16.55
N ALA A 205 28.35 -11.11 17.65
CA ALA A 205 28.46 -10.31 18.88
C ALA A 205 28.98 -8.88 18.70
N HIS A 206 29.81 -8.63 17.68
CA HIS A 206 30.45 -7.34 17.45
C HIS A 206 29.67 -6.44 16.47
N VAL A 207 28.67 -6.96 15.75
CA VAL A 207 27.97 -6.19 14.69
C VAL A 207 27.30 -4.94 15.25
N ARG A 208 26.62 -5.06 16.39
CA ARG A 208 26.00 -3.91 17.07
C ARG A 208 27.03 -2.84 17.44
N ALA A 209 28.17 -3.25 18.01
CA ALA A 209 29.24 -2.33 18.39
C ALA A 209 29.89 -1.65 17.17
N ILE A 210 30.12 -2.41 16.09
CA ILE A 210 30.65 -1.87 14.83
C ILE A 210 29.72 -0.81 14.26
N VAL A 211 28.41 -1.06 14.22
CA VAL A 211 27.44 -0.09 13.71
C VAL A 211 27.32 1.12 14.64
N ALA A 212 27.29 0.91 15.97
CA ALA A 212 27.14 1.98 16.94
C ALA A 212 28.32 2.97 16.92
N ASP A 213 29.56 2.46 16.91
CA ASP A 213 30.74 3.26 17.20
C ASP A 213 31.73 3.35 16.03
N HIS A 214 31.71 2.40 15.09
CA HIS A 214 32.72 2.26 14.04
C HIS A 214 32.17 2.28 12.60
N LEU A 215 30.95 2.78 12.40
CA LEU A 215 30.30 2.78 11.07
C LEU A 215 31.12 3.58 10.03
N ARG A 216 31.81 4.65 10.46
CA ARG A 216 32.63 5.47 9.59
C ARG A 216 33.91 4.74 9.16
N GLU A 217 34.60 4.14 10.11
CA GLU A 217 35.81 3.34 9.90
C GLU A 217 35.51 2.14 9.00
N LEU A 218 34.31 1.54 9.15
CA LEU A 218 33.83 0.47 8.30
C LEU A 218 33.70 0.93 6.85
N GLY A 219 33.08 2.10 6.62
CA GLY A 219 32.97 2.72 5.28
C GLY A 219 34.32 3.14 4.68
N GLU A 220 35.31 3.46 5.52
CA GLU A 220 36.68 3.80 5.11
C GLU A 220 37.59 2.55 4.94
N HIS A 221 37.05 1.33 5.04
CA HIS A 221 37.78 0.06 4.97
C HIS A 221 38.89 -0.12 6.02
N LYS A 222 38.79 0.54 7.18
CA LYS A 222 39.78 0.48 8.28
C LYS A 222 39.56 -0.70 9.21
N PHE A 223 39.49 -1.92 8.65
CA PHE A 223 39.18 -3.13 9.43
C PHE A 223 40.19 -3.42 10.54
N GLY A 224 41.46 -3.06 10.35
CA GLY A 224 42.50 -3.22 11.37
C GLY A 224 42.25 -2.37 12.61
N ASP A 225 41.85 -1.11 12.42
CA ASP A 225 41.56 -0.18 13.53
C ASP A 225 40.33 -0.65 14.31
N ILE A 226 39.30 -1.14 13.61
CA ILE A 226 38.09 -1.71 14.20
C ILE A 226 38.42 -2.96 15.02
N ALA A 227 39.21 -3.88 14.46
CA ALA A 227 39.60 -5.11 15.15
C ALA A 227 40.48 -4.87 16.37
N GLN A 228 41.18 -3.73 16.44
CA GLN A 228 41.97 -3.34 17.60
C GLN A 228 41.14 -2.63 18.68
N ALA A 229 40.03 -2.00 18.29
CA ALA A 229 39.13 -1.29 19.20
C ALA A 229 38.09 -2.20 19.88
N LEU A 230 37.81 -3.37 19.29
CA LEU A 230 36.90 -4.41 19.79
C LEU A 230 37.64 -5.48 20.61
#